data_AF-A0A177PLI7-F1
#
_entry.id   AF-A0A177PLI7-F1
#
_cell.length_a   1.000
_cell.length_b   1.000
_cell.length_c   1.000
_cell.angle_alpha   90.00
_cell.angle_beta   90.00
_cell.angle_gamma   90.00
#
_symmetry.space_group_name_H-M   'P 1'
#
loop_
_entity.id
_entity.type
_entity.pdbx_description
1 polymer ?
#
loop_
_entity_poly.entity_id
_entity_poly.type
_entity_poly.pdbx_seq_one_letter_code
_entity_poly.pdbx_strand_id
1 'polypeptide(L)'
;MDSVGRERVCEYLRRVHPQKTAEAIEARTRGAVTAARARKWFGARGSAPDFIALLHLIRAYGAEFLVFVIGDAPESLLEAAMAEQRARILEQRRALEAELESLSSR
;
A
#
# COMPACT_ATOMS: atom_id res chain seq x y z
N MET A 1 7.54 -9.01 -13.86
CA MET A 1 7.23 -7.57 -13.79
C MET A 1 8.26 -6.86 -14.64
N ASP A 2 7.81 -6.03 -15.57
CA ASP A 2 8.65 -5.22 -16.45
C ASP A 2 9.10 -3.91 -15.75
N SER A 3 9.82 -3.07 -16.49
CA SER A 3 10.30 -1.77 -15.98
C SER A 3 9.15 -0.84 -15.59
N VAL A 4 8.05 -0.84 -16.35
CA VAL A 4 6.86 -0.01 -16.12
C VAL A 4 6.15 -0.40 -14.84
N GLY A 5 5.92 -1.71 -14.62
CA GLY A 5 5.32 -2.20 -13.38
C GLY A 5 6.16 -1.86 -12.14
N ARG A 6 7.50 -1.94 -12.25
CA ARG A 6 8.40 -1.53 -11.17
C ARG A 6 8.27 -0.04 -10.86
N GLU A 7 8.20 0.81 -11.89
CA GLU A 7 8.05 2.26 -11.73
C GLU A 7 6.75 2.61 -11.01
N ARG A 8 5.62 2.00 -11.41
CA ARG A 8 4.33 2.18 -10.72
C ARG A 8 4.37 1.73 -9.26
N VAL A 9 5.02 0.59 -8.96
CA VAL A 9 5.23 0.16 -7.57
C VAL A 9 6.02 1.23 -6.80
N CYS A 10 7.13 1.69 -7.37
CA CYS A 10 7.97 2.69 -6.69
C CYS A 10 7.25 4.02 -6.49
N GLU A 11 6.46 4.45 -7.48
CA GLU A 11 5.65 5.66 -7.43
C GLU A 11 4.59 5.58 -6.33
N TYR A 12 3.80 4.50 -6.31
CA TYR A 12 2.79 4.29 -5.26
C TYR A 12 3.41 4.33 -3.86
N LEU A 13 4.51 3.59 -3.66
CA LEU A 13 5.14 3.48 -2.36
C LEU A 13 5.73 4.82 -1.89
N ARG A 14 6.29 5.63 -2.80
CA ARG A 14 6.76 6.98 -2.47
C ARG A 14 5.60 7.93 -2.18
N ARG A 15 4.47 7.79 -2.87
CA ARG A 15 3.26 8.58 -2.60
C ARG A 15 2.71 8.30 -1.20
N VAL A 16 2.62 7.03 -0.82
CA VAL A 16 2.10 6.61 0.49
C VAL A 16 3.10 6.87 1.62
N HIS A 17 4.40 6.76 1.33
CA HIS A 17 5.48 6.98 2.30
C HIS A 17 6.56 7.93 1.73
N PRO A 18 6.34 9.25 1.76
CA PRO A 18 7.25 10.23 1.17
C PRO A 18 8.62 10.31 1.86
N GLN A 19 8.67 9.97 3.15
CA GLN A 19 9.89 9.95 3.94
C GLN A 19 10.17 8.52 4.42
N LYS A 20 11.45 8.11 4.40
CA LYS A 20 11.88 6.78 4.86
C LYS A 20 11.04 5.65 4.25
N THR A 21 10.81 5.72 2.94
CA THR A 21 9.90 4.81 2.22
C THR A 21 10.23 3.34 2.48
N ALA A 22 11.51 2.98 2.48
CA ALA A 22 11.95 1.60 2.66
C ALA A 22 11.66 1.06 4.08
N GLU A 23 11.90 1.89 5.10
CA GLU A 23 11.63 1.56 6.50
C GLU A 23 10.12 1.49 6.76
N ALA A 24 9.34 2.38 6.14
CA ALA A 24 7.88 2.35 6.23
C ALA A 24 7.30 1.08 5.60
N ILE A 25 7.84 0.63 4.46
CA ILE A 25 7.46 -0.65 3.83
C ILE A 25 7.76 -1.81 4.77
N GLU A 26 8.93 -1.83 5.39
CA GLU A 26 9.32 -2.88 6.33
C GLU A 26 8.38 -2.94 7.53
N ALA A 27 8.08 -1.80 8.14
CA ALA A 27 7.13 -1.71 9.24
C ALA A 27 5.72 -2.18 8.80
N ARG A 28 5.24 -1.70 7.65
CA ARG A 28 3.89 -2.00 7.15
C ARG A 28 3.72 -3.47 6.76
N THR A 29 4.77 -4.09 6.22
CA THR A 29 4.78 -5.52 5.87
C THR A 29 5.19 -6.42 7.05
N ARG A 30 5.44 -5.84 8.23
CA ARG A 30 5.90 -6.53 9.45
C ARG A 30 7.18 -7.35 9.21
N GLY A 31 8.15 -6.76 8.52
CA GLY A 31 9.45 -7.38 8.24
C GLY A 31 9.48 -8.33 7.03
N ALA A 32 8.34 -8.65 6.42
CA ALA A 32 8.31 -9.56 5.27
C ALA A 32 9.04 -8.98 4.03
N VAL A 33 9.06 -7.66 3.91
CA VAL A 33 9.90 -6.93 2.96
C VAL A 33 10.84 -6.03 3.76
N THR A 34 12.11 -6.41 3.88
CA THR A 34 13.09 -5.59 4.61
C THR A 34 13.39 -4.27 3.89
N ALA A 35 13.77 -3.23 4.63
CA ALA A 35 14.15 -1.95 4.04
C ALA A 35 15.33 -2.11 3.08
N ALA A 36 16.30 -2.98 3.41
CA ALA A 36 17.42 -3.29 2.53
C ALA A 36 16.97 -3.87 1.18
N ARG A 37 15.94 -4.72 1.18
CA ARG A 37 15.34 -5.26 -0.04
C ARG A 37 14.59 -4.17 -0.81
N ALA A 38 13.77 -3.37 -0.12
CA ALA A 38 12.99 -2.30 -0.74
C ALA A 38 13.87 -1.21 -1.39
N ARG A 39 14.99 -0.83 -0.75
CA ARG A 39 15.94 0.17 -1.31
C ARG A 39 16.47 -0.23 -2.69
N LYS A 40 16.60 -1.53 -2.98
CA LYS A 40 17.05 -2.02 -4.29
C LYS A 40 16.08 -1.69 -5.42
N TRP A 41 14.81 -1.43 -5.13
CA TRP A 41 13.80 -1.13 -6.15
C TRP A 41 13.87 0.31 -6.66
N PHE A 42 14.26 1.22 -5.77
CA PHE A 42 14.20 2.67 -5.99
C PHE A 42 15.39 3.25 -6.77
N GLY A 43 16.45 2.47 -7.01
CA GLY A 43 17.61 2.90 -7.78
C GLY A 43 17.35 3.01 -9.29
N ALA A 44 18.19 3.76 -10.00
CA ALA A 44 18.12 3.92 -11.46
C ALA A 44 18.26 2.57 -12.23
N ARG A 45 19.01 1.62 -11.66
CA ARG A 45 19.10 0.22 -12.13
C ARG A 45 18.43 -0.75 -11.15
N GLY A 46 17.39 -0.28 -10.46
CA GLY A 46 16.74 -1.03 -9.40
C GLY A 46 16.05 -2.29 -9.91
N SER A 47 16.04 -3.35 -9.10
CA SER A 47 15.33 -4.58 -9.43
C SER A 47 13.83 -4.41 -9.24
N ALA A 48 13.01 -5.14 -9.99
CA ALA A 48 11.59 -5.25 -9.66
C ALA A 48 11.39 -6.05 -8.35
N PRO A 49 10.32 -5.80 -7.59
CA PRO A 49 9.85 -6.75 -6.58
C PRO A 49 9.54 -8.08 -7.25
N ASP A 50 10.01 -9.17 -6.66
CA ASP A 50 9.56 -10.50 -7.05
C ASP A 50 8.12 -10.77 -6.61
N PHE A 51 7.57 -11.90 -7.05
CA PHE A 51 6.19 -12.28 -6.78
C PHE A 51 5.87 -12.36 -5.27
N ILE A 52 6.81 -12.85 -4.46
CA ILE A 52 6.61 -12.96 -3.01
C ILE A 52 6.56 -11.57 -2.37
N ALA A 53 7.46 -10.67 -2.75
CA ALA A 53 7.42 -9.28 -2.30
C ALA A 53 6.10 -8.61 -2.71
N LEU A 54 5.64 -8.83 -3.95
CA LEU A 54 4.35 -8.34 -4.43
C LEU A 54 3.18 -8.81 -3.56
N LEU A 55 3.09 -10.10 -3.23
CA LEU A 55 2.02 -10.63 -2.38
C LEU A 55 2.00 -9.97 -1.00
N HIS A 56 3.18 -9.73 -0.42
CA HIS A 56 3.28 -9.02 0.85
C HIS A 56 2.85 -7.55 0.74
N LEU A 57 3.17 -6.88 -0.36
CA LEU A 57 2.71 -5.51 -0.61
C LEU A 57 1.19 -5.47 -0.82
N ILE A 58 0.62 -6.38 -1.61
CA ILE A 58 -0.84 -6.48 -1.81
C ILE A 58 -1.54 -6.69 -0.48
N ARG A 59 -1.04 -7.59 0.38
CA ARG A 59 -1.61 -7.81 1.71
C ARG A 59 -1.48 -6.60 2.64
N ALA A 60 -0.45 -5.78 2.47
CA ALA A 60 -0.14 -4.65 3.34
C ALA A 60 -0.85 -3.34 2.94
N TYR A 61 -1.09 -3.15 1.64
CA TYR A 61 -1.66 -1.93 1.04
C TYR A 61 -3.06 -2.14 0.44
N GLY A 62 -3.46 -3.40 0.22
CA GLY A 62 -4.78 -3.79 -0.28
C GLY A 62 -4.94 -3.65 -1.79
N ALA A 63 -6.19 -3.71 -2.24
CA ALA A 63 -6.54 -3.72 -3.66
C ALA A 63 -6.21 -2.39 -4.37
N GLU A 64 -6.18 -1.25 -3.66
CA GLU A 64 -5.74 0.05 -4.23
C GLU A 64 -4.32 -0.02 -4.80
N PHE A 65 -3.39 -0.66 -4.08
CA PHE A 65 -2.03 -0.89 -4.57
C PHE A 65 -2.03 -1.75 -5.84
N LEU A 66 -2.82 -2.83 -5.83
CA LEU A 66 -2.88 -3.75 -6.95
C LEU A 66 -3.43 -3.07 -8.21
N VAL A 67 -4.52 -2.30 -8.07
CA VAL A 67 -5.10 -1.48 -9.15
C VAL A 67 -4.06 -0.50 -9.70
N PHE A 68 -3.38 0.25 -8.84
CA PHE A 68 -2.39 1.23 -9.25
C PHE A 68 -1.24 0.61 -10.05
N VAL A 69 -0.76 -0.57 -9.64
CA VAL A 69 0.37 -1.24 -10.27
C VAL A 69 -0.02 -1.87 -11.61
N ILE A 70 -1.20 -2.51 -11.70
CA ILE A 70 -1.68 -3.16 -12.93
C ILE A 70 -1.99 -2.10 -14.01
N GLY A 71 -2.56 -0.96 -13.62
CA GLY A 71 -2.91 0.16 -14.51
C GLY A 71 -4.13 -0.10 -15.41
N ASP A 72 -4.21 -1.28 -16.04
CA ASP A 72 -5.40 -1.78 -16.75
C ASP A 72 -6.06 -2.88 -15.92
N ALA A 73 -6.54 -2.50 -14.73
CA ALA A 73 -7.15 -3.44 -13.81
C ALA A 73 -8.56 -3.83 -14.31
N PRO A 74 -8.93 -5.13 -14.26
CA PRO A 74 -10.29 -5.53 -14.60
C PRO A 74 -11.32 -4.90 -13.67
N GLU A 75 -12.53 -4.63 -14.17
CA GLU A 75 -13.59 -3.93 -13.43
C GLU A 75 -13.87 -4.55 -12.05
N SER A 76 -13.89 -5.89 -11.96
CA SER A 76 -14.09 -6.60 -10.69
C SER A 76 -13.04 -6.29 -9.63
N LEU A 77 -11.81 -5.99 -10.04
CA LEU A 77 -10.74 -5.58 -9.13
C LEU A 77 -10.88 -4.11 -8.72
N LEU A 78 -11.35 -3.24 -9.62
CA LEU A 78 -11.68 -1.86 -9.30
C LEU A 78 -12.82 -1.79 -8.27
N GLU A 79 -13.88 -2.55 -8.48
CA GLU A 79 -15.00 -2.67 -7.54
C GLU A 79 -14.54 -3.16 -6.16
N ALA A 80 -13.69 -4.20 -6.13
CA ALA A 80 -13.11 -4.71 -4.89
C ALA A 80 -12.27 -3.63 -4.17
N ALA A 81 -11.47 -2.86 -4.90
CA ALA A 81 -10.70 -1.75 -4.32
C ALA A 81 -11.59 -0.63 -3.76
N MET A 82 -12.67 -0.27 -4.47
CA MET A 82 -13.64 0.71 -3.99
C MET A 82 -14.37 0.21 -2.73
N ALA A 83 -14.76 -1.06 -2.69
CA ALA A 83 -15.42 -1.67 -1.54
C ALA A 83 -14.49 -1.69 -0.31
N GLU A 84 -13.23 -2.09 -0.48
CA GLU A 84 -12.23 -2.10 0.60
C GLU A 84 -11.99 -0.68 1.12
N GLN A 85 -11.84 0.31 0.23
CA GLN A 85 -11.65 1.71 0.62
C GLN A 85 -12.85 2.27 1.38
N ARG A 86 -14.08 1.97 0.94
CA ARG A 86 -15.31 2.35 1.67
C ARG A 86 -15.34 1.73 3.06
N ALA A 87 -14.99 0.45 3.21
CA ALA A 87 -14.94 -0.21 4.50
C ALA A 87 -13.92 0.43 5.45
N ARG A 88 -12.72 0.78 4.97
CA ARG A 88 -11.71 1.50 5.78
C ARG A 88 -12.20 2.87 6.24
N ILE A 89 -12.83 3.65 5.36
CA ILE A 89 -13.35 4.98 5.71
C ILE A 89 -14.46 4.87 6.76
N LEU A 90 -15.36 3.89 6.61
CA LEU A 90 -16.42 3.67 7.59
C LEU A 90 -15.86 3.25 8.96
N GLU A 91 -14.82 2.43 8.98
CA GLU A 91 -14.15 2.03 10.24
C GLU A 91 -13.46 3.23 10.91
N GLN A 92 -12.74 4.04 10.14
CA GLN A 92 -12.11 5.26 10.67
C GLN A 92 -13.15 6.25 11.20
N ARG A 93 -14.28 6.40 10.50
CA ARG A 93 -15.38 7.25 10.96
C ARG A 93 -15.94 6.76 12.30
N ARG A 94 -16.19 5.46 12.45
CA ARG A 94 -16.68 4.88 13.71
C ARG A 94 -15.69 5.09 14.86
N ALA A 95 -14.40 4.92 14.60
CA ALA A 95 -13.36 5.15 15.61
C ALA A 95 -13.34 6.62 16.07
N LEU A 96 -13.44 7.57 15.14
CA LEU A 96 -13.50 9.00 15.45
C LEU A 96 -14.80 9.39 16.18
N GLU A 97 -15.95 8.84 15.79
CA GLU A 97 -17.23 9.07 16.48
C GLU A 97 -17.16 8.56 17.93
N ALA A 98 -16.57 7.38 18.17
CA ALA A 98 -16.36 6.85 19.51
C ALA A 98 -15.41 7.71 20.36
N GLU A 99 -14.34 8.24 19.75
CA GLU A 99 -13.42 9.16 20.43
C GLU A 99 -14.12 10.46 20.83
N LEU A 100 -14.91 11.06 19.92
CA LEU A 100 -15.67 12.27 20.20
C LEU A 100 -16.69 12.08 21.34
N GLU A 101 -17.43 10.97 21.33
CA GLU A 101 -18.39 10.64 22.40
C GLU A 101 -17.70 10.48 23.76
N SER A 102 -16.50 9.89 23.77
CA SER A 102 -15.71 9.74 25.00
C SER A 102 -15.20 11.08 25.55
N LEU A 103 -15.00 12.07 24.69
CA LEU A 103 -14.56 13.42 25.05
C LEU A 103 -15.73 14.33 25.46
N SER A 104 -16.92 14.14 24.89
CA SER A 104 -18.13 14.90 25.25
C SER A 104 -18.80 14.42 26.54
N SER A 105 -18.58 13.17 26.93
CA SER A 105 -19.11 12.58 28.18
C SER A 105 -18.24 12.86 29.43
N ARG A 106 -17.25 13.75 29.33
CA ARG A 106 -16.42 14.26 30.44
C ARG A 106 -16.82 15.68 30.82
#